data_AF-A0AAD3RFH2-F1
#
_entry.id   AF-A0AAD3RFH2-F1
#
_cell.length_a   1.000
_cell.length_b   1.000
_cell.length_c   1.000
_cell.angle_alpha   90.00
_cell.angle_beta   90.00
_cell.angle_gamma   90.00
#
_symmetry.space_group_name_H-M   'P 1'
#
loop_
_entity.id
_entity.type
_entity.pdbx_description
1 polymer ?
#
loop_
_entity_poly.entity_id
_entity_poly.type
_entity_poly.pdbx_seq_one_letter_code
_entity_poly.pdbx_strand_id
1 'polypeptide(L)'
;MYMHSGDVMVMSGQSRLLYHAVPRIVPAPQGHAPLKMDGCSPALSLQDSTVVEQISEQDWAVCSKYIQSSRVNMTVRQVLGPGQSFPEEPSHHEKTDAGRTVTYHDEPADEESGRMKRTRCDC
;
A
#
# COMPACT_ATOMS: atom_id res chain seq x y z
N MET A 1 -23.23 -5.86 2.52
CA MET A 1 -22.64 -5.93 3.87
C MET A 1 -22.21 -4.54 4.27
N TYR A 2 -22.47 -4.14 5.53
CA TYR A 2 -21.86 -2.94 6.11
C TYR A 2 -20.58 -3.32 6.86
N MET A 3 -19.64 -2.38 6.90
CA MET A 3 -18.39 -2.51 7.64
C MET A 3 -18.24 -1.23 8.45
N HIS A 4 -18.43 -1.32 9.76
CA HIS A 4 -18.30 -0.23 10.70
C HIS A 4 -16.85 -0.05 11.15
N SER A 5 -16.58 1.03 11.90
CA SER A 5 -15.25 1.30 12.44
C SER A 5 -14.86 0.19 13.42
N GLY A 6 -13.68 -0.41 13.22
CA GLY A 6 -13.18 -1.52 14.03
C GLY A 6 -13.53 -2.92 13.52
N ASP A 7 -14.45 -3.05 12.55
CA ASP A 7 -14.79 -4.36 11.98
C ASP A 7 -13.61 -4.98 11.21
N VAL A 8 -13.41 -6.28 11.39
CA VAL A 8 -12.34 -7.05 10.75
C VAL A 8 -12.94 -8.13 9.85
N MET A 9 -12.41 -8.25 8.63
CA MET A 9 -12.77 -9.31 7.68
C MET A 9 -11.57 -10.20 7.41
N VAL A 10 -11.74 -11.52 7.58
CA VAL A 10 -10.74 -12.53 7.23
C VAL A 10 -11.21 -13.28 5.99
N MET A 11 -10.43 -13.20 4.91
CA MET A 11 -10.68 -13.98 3.69
C MET A 11 -9.67 -15.13 3.61
N SER A 12 -10.13 -16.36 3.84
CA SER A 12 -9.34 -17.59 3.79
C SER A 12 -9.88 -18.57 2.74
N GLY A 13 -9.03 -19.50 2.28
CA GLY A 13 -9.42 -20.52 1.29
C GLY A 13 -10.10 -19.93 0.05
N GLN A 14 -11.28 -20.45 -0.29
CA GLN A 14 -12.02 -20.10 -1.50
C GLN A 14 -12.47 -18.64 -1.55
N SER A 15 -12.69 -17.99 -0.40
CA SER A 15 -13.16 -16.61 -0.38
C SER A 15 -12.12 -15.63 -0.95
N ARG A 16 -10.84 -15.99 -0.95
CA ARG A 16 -9.74 -15.19 -1.54
C ARG A 16 -9.81 -15.11 -3.05
N LEU A 17 -10.50 -16.04 -3.68
CA LEU A 17 -10.65 -16.12 -5.14
C LEU A 17 -11.95 -15.46 -5.63
N LEU A 18 -12.79 -14.98 -4.71
CA LEU A 18 -14.04 -14.32 -5.05
C LEU A 18 -13.83 -12.83 -5.34
N TYR A 19 -14.57 -12.33 -6.33
CA TYR A 19 -14.67 -10.90 -6.56
C TYR A 19 -15.41 -10.21 -5.40
N HIS A 20 -14.82 -9.13 -4.91
CA HIS A 20 -15.40 -8.28 -3.88
C HIS A 20 -15.10 -6.82 -4.19
N ALA A 21 -15.98 -5.93 -3.77
CA ALA A 21 -15.85 -4.49 -4.01
C ALA A 21 -16.41 -3.69 -2.83
N VAL A 22 -15.94 -2.45 -2.68
CA VAL A 22 -16.50 -1.46 -1.75
C VAL A 22 -17.10 -0.34 -2.60
N PRO A 23 -18.35 -0.47 -3.06
CA PRO A 23 -18.94 0.48 -4.02
C PRO A 23 -19.29 1.84 -3.40
N ARG A 24 -19.40 1.93 -2.06
CA ARG A 24 -19.81 3.16 -1.38
C ARG A 24 -19.22 3.26 0.03
N ILE A 25 -18.70 4.43 0.35
CA ILE A 25 -18.47 4.88 1.73
C ILE A 25 -19.69 5.69 2.14
N VAL A 26 -20.34 5.32 3.25
CA VAL A 26 -21.55 5.99 3.73
C VAL A 26 -21.13 7.13 4.66
N PRO A 27 -21.62 8.37 4.45
CA PRO A 27 -21.36 9.48 5.35
C PRO A 27 -21.82 9.18 6.78
N ALA A 28 -21.15 9.75 7.78
CA ALA A 28 -21.59 9.67 9.15
C ALA A 28 -23.00 10.29 9.31
N PRO A 29 -23.88 9.71 10.15
CA PRO A 29 -25.19 10.31 10.41
C PRO A 29 -25.04 11.73 10.99
N GLN A 30 -25.89 12.65 10.56
CA GLN A 30 -25.89 14.03 11.05
C GLN A 30 -26.12 14.05 12.57
N GLY A 31 -25.25 14.72 13.32
CA GLY A 31 -25.37 14.88 14.77
C GLY A 31 -24.43 14.03 15.64
N HIS A 32 -23.60 13.17 15.04
CA HIS A 32 -22.48 12.58 15.79
C HIS A 32 -21.36 13.60 15.96
N ALA A 33 -21.08 13.95 17.22
CA ALA A 33 -19.88 14.71 17.58
C ALA A 33 -18.63 14.01 17.00
N PRO A 34 -17.55 14.76 16.69
CA PRO A 34 -16.24 14.15 16.39
C PRO A 34 -16.00 13.08 17.45
N LEU A 35 -15.59 11.87 17.05
CA LEU A 35 -15.24 10.77 17.95
C LEU A 35 -14.63 11.42 19.20
N LYS A 36 -15.41 11.49 20.28
CA LYS A 36 -14.85 12.01 21.51
C LYS A 36 -13.72 11.04 21.80
N MET A 37 -12.55 11.60 22.08
CA MET A 37 -11.52 10.86 22.78
C MET A 37 -12.18 10.53 24.12
N ASP A 38 -13.03 9.50 24.16
CA ASP A 38 -13.46 8.87 25.40
C ASP A 38 -12.15 8.37 25.93
N GLY A 39 -11.57 9.17 26.83
CA GLY A 39 -10.20 9.04 27.25
C GLY A 39 -9.97 7.58 27.55
N CYS A 40 -8.95 7.01 26.90
CA CYS A 40 -8.36 5.77 27.37
C CYS A 40 -8.31 5.91 28.89
N SER A 41 -9.12 5.12 29.58
CA SER A 41 -9.21 5.23 31.03
C SER A 41 -7.78 5.14 31.55
N PRO A 42 -7.31 6.03 32.45
CA PRO A 42 -5.94 5.96 32.98
C PRO A 42 -5.63 4.62 33.68
N ALA A 43 -6.64 3.77 33.85
CA ALA A 43 -6.55 2.45 34.47
C ALA A 43 -5.94 1.34 33.60
N LEU A 44 -5.57 1.59 32.33
CA LEU A 44 -4.68 0.67 31.58
C LEU A 44 -3.21 1.09 31.72
N SER A 45 -2.81 1.54 32.92
CA SER A 45 -1.40 1.59 33.27
C SER A 45 -0.93 0.17 33.58
N LEU A 46 0.16 -0.24 32.93
CA LEU A 46 1.04 -1.36 33.28
C LEU A 46 0.59 -2.77 32.86
N GLN A 47 0.60 -3.02 31.55
CA GLN A 47 1.18 -4.26 31.04
C GLN A 47 2.24 -3.88 30.00
N ASP A 48 3.49 -4.23 30.29
CA ASP A 48 4.75 -3.85 29.61
C ASP A 48 4.89 -4.39 28.17
N SER A 49 3.78 -4.74 27.54
CA SER A 49 3.69 -5.33 26.19
C SER A 49 2.60 -4.64 25.35
N THR A 50 2.10 -3.49 25.79
CA THR A 50 1.02 -2.79 25.08
C THR A 50 1.61 -1.95 23.95
N VAL A 51 1.41 -2.39 22.70
CA VAL A 51 1.89 -1.74 21.46
C VAL A 51 1.17 -0.39 21.18
N VAL A 52 0.20 -0.02 22.00
CA VAL A 52 -0.62 1.19 21.80
C VAL A 52 -0.10 2.32 22.67
N GLU A 53 0.49 3.32 22.04
CA GLU A 53 0.95 4.55 22.68
C GLU A 53 -0.16 5.59 22.78
N GLN A 54 -0.05 6.47 23.78
CA GLN A 54 -0.92 7.63 23.88
C GLN A 54 -0.53 8.67 22.82
N ILE A 55 -1.53 9.23 22.13
CA ILE A 55 -1.34 10.29 21.14
C ILE A 55 -1.65 11.66 21.74
N SER A 56 -0.98 12.70 21.24
CA SER A 56 -1.26 14.08 21.64
C SER A 56 -2.66 14.52 21.17
N GLU A 57 -3.25 15.51 21.85
CA GLU A 57 -4.53 16.09 21.41
C GLU A 57 -4.43 16.75 20.04
N GLN A 58 -3.26 17.33 19.71
CA GLN A 58 -3.00 17.96 18.43
C GLN A 58 -3.01 16.93 17.29
N ASP A 59 -2.34 15.80 17.47
CA ASP A 59 -2.33 14.71 16.48
C ASP A 59 -3.73 14.10 16.35
N TRP A 60 -4.41 13.89 17.47
CA TRP A 60 -5.80 13.41 17.46
C TRP A 60 -6.74 14.33 16.70
N ALA A 61 -6.60 15.65 16.84
CA ALA A 61 -7.42 16.62 16.12
C ALA A 61 -7.27 16.49 14.60
N VAL A 62 -6.04 16.22 14.13
CA VAL A 62 -5.77 15.95 12.71
C VAL A 62 -6.44 14.65 12.27
N CYS A 63 -6.25 13.56 13.01
CA CYS A 63 -6.86 12.26 12.71
C CYS A 63 -8.39 12.31 12.71
N SER A 64 -8.98 12.94 13.73
CA SER A 64 -10.43 13.06 13.90
C SER A 64 -11.05 13.85 12.75
N LYS A 65 -10.44 14.98 12.37
CA LYS A 65 -10.87 15.76 11.19
C LYS A 65 -10.80 14.95 9.90
N TYR A 66 -9.74 14.17 9.72
CA TYR A 66 -9.60 13.32 8.53
C TYR A 66 -10.68 12.23 8.48
N ILE A 67 -10.92 11.52 9.58
CA ILE A 67 -11.86 10.38 9.65
C ILE A 67 -13.32 10.81 9.47
N GLN A 68 -13.69 12.05 9.79
CA GLN A 68 -15.06 12.56 9.59
C GLN A 68 -15.61 12.40 8.15
N SER A 69 -14.72 12.37 7.15
CA SER A 69 -15.11 12.26 5.73
C SER A 69 -14.39 11.15 4.98
N SER A 70 -13.62 10.31 5.69
CA SER A 70 -12.80 9.26 5.10
C SER A 70 -13.02 7.93 5.79
N ARG A 71 -12.52 6.85 5.16
CA ARG A 71 -12.50 5.51 5.73
C ARG A 71 -11.13 4.91 5.49
N VAL A 72 -10.49 4.46 6.56
CA VAL A 72 -9.22 3.74 6.49
C VAL A 72 -9.50 2.24 6.41
N ASN A 73 -8.84 1.54 5.48
CA ASN A 73 -8.82 0.09 5.42
C ASN A 73 -7.38 -0.41 5.51
N MET A 74 -7.16 -1.40 6.36
CA MET A 74 -5.88 -2.09 6.48
C MET A 74 -6.06 -3.52 6.01
N THR A 75 -5.19 -3.97 5.10
CA THR A 75 -5.18 -5.35 4.59
C THR A 75 -3.80 -5.95 4.86
N VAL A 76 -3.75 -6.99 5.69
CA VAL A 76 -2.51 -7.71 6.03
C VAL A 76 -2.52 -9.06 5.33
N ARG A 77 -1.39 -9.43 4.71
CA ARG A 77 -1.21 -10.72 4.02
C ARG A 77 0.16 -11.28 4.32
N GLN A 78 0.21 -12.57 4.64
CA GLN A 78 1.44 -13.33 4.55
C GLN A 78 1.70 -13.64 3.06
N VAL A 79 2.85 -13.18 2.55
CA VAL A 79 3.24 -13.38 1.15
C VAL A 79 4.02 -14.68 0.98
N LEU A 80 5.03 -14.89 1.81
CA LEU A 80 5.89 -16.06 1.77
C LEU A 80 5.42 -17.11 2.78
N GLY A 81 5.44 -18.39 2.37
CA GLY A 81 5.24 -19.50 3.28
C GLY A 81 6.37 -19.61 4.30
N PRO A 82 6.16 -20.36 5.41
CA PRO A 82 7.22 -20.61 6.38
C PRO A 82 8.48 -21.18 5.71
N GLY A 83 9.63 -20.58 5.99
CA GLY A 83 10.93 -21.01 5.44
C GLY A 83 11.21 -20.60 3.98
N GLN A 84 10.30 -19.86 3.32
CA GLN A 84 10.53 -19.35 1.97
C GLN A 84 11.19 -17.97 1.99
N SER A 85 11.96 -17.68 0.95
CA SER A 85 12.54 -16.36 0.65
C SER A 85 12.13 -15.91 -0.75
N PHE A 86 12.28 -14.61 -1.03
CA PHE A 86 12.19 -14.15 -2.41
C PHE A 86 13.38 -14.69 -3.23
N PRO A 87 13.21 -14.90 -4.55
CA PRO A 87 14.32 -15.28 -5.42
C PRO A 87 15.45 -14.26 -5.36
N GLU A 88 16.70 -14.74 -5.37
CA GLU A 88 17.86 -13.87 -5.53
C GLU A 88 17.93 -13.37 -6.98
N GLU A 89 18.21 -12.08 -7.16
CA GLU A 89 18.51 -11.52 -8.47
C GLU A 89 19.75 -12.24 -9.05
N PRO A 90 19.74 -12.63 -10.34
CA PRO A 90 20.89 -13.28 -10.93
C PRO A 90 22.10 -12.33 -10.87
N SER A 91 23.15 -12.74 -10.16
CA SER A 91 24.41 -12.03 -10.18
C SER A 91 24.92 -11.99 -11.63
N HIS A 92 25.08 -10.79 -12.17
CA HIS A 92 25.94 -10.58 -13.33
C HIS A 92 27.35 -10.93 -12.89
N HIS A 93 27.71 -12.21 -12.98
CA HIS A 93 29.10 -12.62 -12.95
C HIS A 93 29.75 -12.03 -14.20
N GLU A 94 30.29 -10.81 -14.06
CA GLU A 94 31.34 -10.33 -14.94
C GLU A 94 32.46 -11.36 -14.89
N LYS A 95 32.53 -12.18 -15.94
CA LYS A 95 33.71 -12.97 -16.22
C LYS A 95 34.83 -11.98 -16.45
N THR A 96 35.76 -11.95 -15.51
CA THR A 96 37.13 -11.51 -15.76
C THR A 96 37.66 -12.32 -16.94
N ASP A 97 37.78 -11.68 -18.11
CA ASP A 97 38.76 -12.08 -19.10
C ASP A 97 39.44 -10.83 -19.65
N ALA A 98 40.74 -10.96 -19.83
CA ALA A 98 41.70 -9.90 -19.97
C ALA A 98 41.46 -9.05 -21.23
N GLY A 99 41.56 -7.74 -21.04
CA GLY A 99 42.13 -6.80 -22.01
C GLY A 99 41.48 -6.72 -23.39
N ARG A 100 40.58 -5.74 -23.56
CA ARG A 100 40.65 -4.89 -24.76
C ARG A 100 39.99 -3.53 -24.52
N THR A 101 40.82 -2.54 -24.27
CA THR A 101 40.53 -1.14 -24.52
C THR A 101 40.14 -0.95 -25.99
N VAL A 102 38.92 -0.50 -26.28
CA VAL A 102 38.66 0.29 -27.48
C VAL A 102 37.68 1.40 -27.10
N THR A 103 38.20 2.61 -27.09
CA THR A 103 37.51 3.85 -26.81
C THR A 103 37.29 4.64 -28.10
N TYR A 104 36.10 5.25 -28.20
CA TYR A 104 35.63 6.37 -29.04
C TYR A 104 35.51 6.20 -30.57
N HIS A 105 34.32 6.52 -31.12
CA HIS A 105 34.11 7.82 -31.78
C HIS A 105 32.62 8.18 -31.95
N ASP A 106 32.33 9.45 -31.67
CA ASP A 106 31.07 10.20 -31.81
C ASP A 106 30.80 10.63 -33.27
N GLU A 107 29.51 10.60 -33.65
CA GLU A 107 28.77 11.38 -34.68
C GLU A 107 29.05 11.16 -36.19
N PRO A 108 28.11 11.46 -37.14
CA PRO A 108 26.86 12.21 -36.97
C PRO A 108 25.57 11.56 -37.53
N ALA A 109 24.45 12.20 -37.18
CA ALA A 109 23.08 11.96 -37.65
C ALA A 109 22.93 11.78 -39.17
N ASP A 110 22.18 10.75 -39.56
CA ASP A 110 21.56 10.66 -40.88
C ASP A 110 20.04 10.52 -40.71
N GLU A 111 19.32 11.55 -41.15
CA GLU A 111 17.89 11.55 -41.36
C GLU A 111 17.57 10.67 -42.58
N GLU A 112 16.83 9.56 -42.43
CA GLU A 112 15.82 9.23 -43.45
C GLU A 112 14.72 8.26 -42.95
N SER A 113 13.52 8.82 -42.89
CA SER A 113 12.24 8.22 -43.29
C SER A 113 11.77 6.89 -42.65
N GLY A 114 10.79 7.04 -41.75
CA GLY A 114 9.93 5.94 -41.31
C GLY A 114 8.65 6.44 -40.64
N ARG A 115 7.77 7.11 -41.40
CA ARG A 115 6.42 7.47 -40.92
C ARG A 115 5.55 6.21 -40.78
N MET A 116 4.51 6.35 -39.92
CA MET A 116 3.21 5.64 -39.94
C MET A 116 3.14 4.36 -39.05
N LYS A 117 2.18 4.11 -38.13
CA LYS A 117 0.98 4.78 -37.59
C LYS A 117 0.63 4.03 -36.28
N ARG A 118 0.24 4.73 -35.21
CA ARG A 118 -0.36 4.13 -34.00
C ARG A 118 -1.82 3.79 -34.31
N THR A 119 -2.22 2.53 -34.14
CA THR A 119 -3.63 2.11 -34.20
C THR A 119 -4.14 1.90 -32.78
N ARG A 120 -5.15 2.69 -32.42
CA ARG A 120 -5.93 2.60 -31.18
C ARG A 120 -7.02 1.54 -31.41
N CYS A 121 -7.13 0.56 -30.51
CA CYS A 121 -8.24 -0.39 -30.48
C CYS A 121 -9.23 0.07 -29.40
N ASP A 122 -10.44 0.42 -29.82
CA ASP A 122 -11.60 0.56 -28.94
C ASP A 122 -12.51 -0.66 -29.21
N CYS A 123 -12.76 -1.47 -28.18
CA CYS A 123 -13.87 -2.42 -28.06
C CYS A 123 -14.40 -2.32 -26.62
#